data_AF-A0A395YGR4-F1
#
_entry.id   AF-A0A395YGR4-F1
#
_cell.length_a   1.000
_cell.length_b   1.000
_cell.length_c   1.000
_cell.angle_alpha   90.00
_cell.angle_beta   90.00
_cell.angle_gamma   90.00
#
_symmetry.space_group_name_H-M   'P 1'
#
loop_
_entity.id
_entity.type
_entity.pdbx_description
1 polymer ?
#
loop_
_entity_poly.entity_id
_entity_poly.type
_entity_poly.pdbx_seq_one_letter_code
_entity_poly.pdbx_strand_id
1 'polypeptide(L)' 'MKIKTEYSAAWLAERRALRAEIEKTKDEMDVVQNHFEQVIDPTLIDCYIYELNAVQLRYQFLLRRFKSQEKIHTASV' A
#
# COMPACT_ATOMS: atom_id res chain seq x y z
N MET A 1 -31.52 16.66 6.01
CA MET A 1 -30.28 16.58 5.20
C MET A 1 -29.09 17.05 6.04
N LYS A 2 -28.64 16.25 7.03
CA LYS A 2 -27.45 16.54 7.85
C LYS A 2 -26.44 15.38 7.93
N ILE A 3 -26.78 14.23 7.38
CA ILE A 3 -25.96 13.00 7.45
C ILE A 3 -24.89 12.96 6.34
N LYS A 4 -25.05 13.72 5.25
CA LYS A 4 -24.17 13.63 4.06
C LYS A 4 -22.81 14.36 4.21
N THR A 5 -22.62 15.20 5.23
CA THR A 5 -21.45 16.11 5.30
C THR A 5 -20.31 15.56 6.16
N GLU A 6 -20.60 14.79 7.22
CA GLU A 6 -19.57 14.28 8.14
C GLU A 6 -18.78 13.09 7.58
N TYR A 7 -19.40 12.25 6.73
CA TYR A 7 -18.71 11.13 6.09
C TYR A 7 -17.67 11.56 5.04
N SER A 8 -17.66 12.82 4.59
CA SER A 8 -16.84 13.28 3.47
C SER A 8 -15.37 13.57 3.87
N ALA A 9 -15.14 14.28 4.97
CA ALA A 9 -13.79 14.70 5.35
C ALA A 9 -12.94 13.54 5.91
N ALA A 10 -13.53 12.73 6.79
CA ALA A 10 -12.86 11.57 7.38
C ALA A 10 -12.48 10.53 6.31
N TRP A 11 -13.39 10.24 5.38
CA TRP A 11 -13.12 9.33 4.27
C TRP A 11 -12.06 9.86 3.30
N LEU A 12 -12.07 11.16 2.98
CA LEU A 12 -11.03 11.78 2.15
C LEU A 12 -9.65 11.74 2.84
N ALA A 13 -9.61 11.95 4.16
CA ALA A 13 -8.39 11.83 4.95
C ALA A 13 -7.87 10.38 4.94
N GLU A 14 -8.75 9.40 5.19
CA GLU A 14 -8.38 7.98 5.16
C GLU A 14 -7.90 7.55 3.75
N ARG A 15 -8.58 7.97 2.69
CA ARG A 15 -8.14 7.68 1.31
C ARG A 15 -6.80 8.31 0.96
N ARG A 16 -6.53 9.53 1.43
CA ARG A 16 -5.23 10.17 1.25
C ARG A 16 -4.15 9.42 2.01
N ALA A 17 -4.41 9.01 3.24
CA ALA A 17 -3.48 8.21 4.04
C ALA A 17 -3.19 6.86 3.36
N LEU A 18 -4.22 6.16 2.88
CA LEU A 18 -4.08 4.90 2.17
C LEU A 18 -3.26 5.06 0.88
N ARG A 19 -3.49 6.13 0.12
CA ARG A 19 -2.68 6.42 -1.08
C ARG A 19 -1.22 6.70 -0.72
N ALA A 20 -0.97 7.50 0.32
CA ALA A 20 0.38 7.79 0.79
C ALA A 20 1.11 6.51 1.24
N GLU A 21 0.41 5.59 1.91
CA GLU A 21 0.97 4.31 2.33
C GLU A 21 1.30 3.38 1.15
N ILE A 22 0.48 3.41 0.09
CA ILE A 22 0.74 2.69 -1.17
C ILE A 22 2.01 3.22 -1.84
N GLU A 23 2.15 4.54 -2.00
CA GLU A 23 3.35 5.13 -2.61
C GLU A 23 4.59 4.85 -1.77
N LYS A 24 4.52 5.03 -0.46
CA LYS A 24 5.62 4.69 0.44
C LYS A 24 6.03 3.21 0.33
N THR A 25 5.05 2.31 0.27
CA THR A 25 5.33 0.86 0.11
C THR A 25 6.00 0.57 -1.22
N LYS A 26 5.65 1.31 -2.27
CA LYS A 26 6.27 1.19 -3.59
C LYS A 26 7.72 1.69 -3.58
N ASP A 27 7.98 2.85 -2.97
CA ASP A 27 9.35 3.36 -2.80
C ASP A 27 10.22 2.37 -2.00
N GLU A 28 9.67 1.80 -0.92
CA GLU A 28 10.36 0.75 -0.16
C GLU A 28 10.65 -0.49 -1.01
N MET A 29 9.72 -0.89 -1.88
CA MET A 29 9.92 -2.02 -2.80
C MET A 29 11.07 -1.76 -3.77
N ASP A 30 11.13 -0.57 -4.36
CA ASP A 30 12.18 -0.16 -5.29
C ASP A 30 13.54 -0.13 -4.57
N VAL A 31 13.58 0.36 -3.33
CA VAL A 31 14.80 0.36 -2.51
C VAL A 31 15.28 -1.06 -2.22
N VAL A 32 14.42 -1.96 -1.74
CA VAL A 32 14.81 -3.35 -1.44
C VAL A 32 15.24 -4.07 -2.71
N GLN A 33 14.56 -3.82 -3.84
CA GLN A 33 14.92 -4.41 -5.12
C GLN A 33 16.30 -3.95 -5.61
N ASN A 34 16.61 -2.65 -5.51
CA ASN A 34 17.94 -2.13 -5.84
C ASN A 34 19.04 -2.77 -4.99
N HIS A 35 18.80 -2.98 -3.68
CA HIS A 35 19.78 -3.65 -2.82
C HIS A 35 19.93 -5.13 -3.14
N PHE A 36 18.83 -5.81 -3.48
CA PHE A 36 18.84 -7.21 -3.90
C PHE A 36 19.69 -7.43 -5.16
N GLU A 37 19.57 -6.53 -6.14
CA GLU A 37 20.34 -6.62 -7.39
C GLU A 37 21.86 -6.43 -7.19
N GLN A 38 22.26 -5.75 -6.11
CA GLN A 38 23.66 -5.46 -5.80
C GLN A 38 24.31 -6.49 -4.86
N VAL A 39 23.53 -7.33 -4.18
CA VAL A 39 24.07 -8.24 -3.18
C VAL A 39 24.59 -9.55 -3.81
N ILE A 40 25.74 -10.00 -3.33
CA ILE A 40 26.37 -11.27 -3.75
C ILE A 40 26.44 -12.27 -2.59
N ASP A 41 26.25 -11.80 -1.35
CA ASP A 41 26.23 -12.65 -0.16
C ASP A 41 24.98 -13.56 -0.18
N PRO A 42 25.15 -14.89 -0.24
CA PRO A 42 24.04 -15.84 -0.28
C PRO A 42 23.06 -15.72 0.90
N THR A 43 23.54 -15.36 2.09
CA THR A 43 22.69 -15.21 3.28
C THR A 43 21.79 -13.98 3.15
N LEU A 44 22.34 -12.90 2.60
CA LEU A 44 21.60 -11.65 2.40
C LEU A 44 20.61 -11.76 1.22
N ILE A 45 20.92 -12.58 0.21
CA ILE A 45 19.99 -12.91 -0.88
C ILE A 45 18.68 -13.46 -0.29
N ASP A 46 18.76 -14.45 0.61
CA ASP A 46 17.57 -15.00 1.25
C ASP A 46 16.82 -13.94 2.08
N CYS A 47 17.52 -13.11 2.85
CA CYS A 47 16.91 -12.01 3.59
C CYS A 47 16.09 -11.08 2.69
N TYR A 48 16.68 -10.63 1.57
CA TYR A 48 15.99 -9.76 0.63
C TYR A 48 14.85 -10.44 -0.12
N ILE A 49 14.91 -11.75 -0.38
CA ILE A 49 13.77 -12.50 -0.93
C ILE A 49 12.58 -12.43 0.03
N TYR A 50 12.81 -12.66 1.33
CA TYR A 50 11.74 -12.54 2.33
C TYR A 50 11.24 -11.10 2.48
N GLU A 51 12.15 -10.13 2.45
CA GLU A 51 11.80 -8.72 2.55
C GLU A 51 10.98 -8.24 1.34
N LEU A 52 11.41 -8.55 0.12
CA LEU A 52 10.67 -8.27 -1.11
C LEU A 52 9.27 -8.90 -1.07
N ASN A 53 9.17 -10.16 -0.67
CA ASN A 53 7.87 -10.84 -0.53
C ASN A 53 6.96 -10.13 0.49
N ALA A 54 7.50 -9.70 1.63
CA ALA A 54 6.75 -8.99 2.65
C ALA A 54 6.25 -7.62 2.14
N VAL A 55 7.13 -6.84 1.48
CA VAL A 55 6.77 -5.55 0.90
C VAL A 55 5.72 -5.71 -0.21
N GLN A 56 5.88 -6.70 -1.09
CA GLN A 56 4.92 -7.01 -2.15
C GLN A 56 3.56 -7.43 -1.59
N LEU A 57 3.54 -8.28 -0.55
CA LEU A 57 2.29 -8.70 0.10
C LEU A 57 1.57 -7.51 0.72
N ARG A 58 2.30 -6.62 1.40
CA ARG A 58 1.75 -5.36 1.93
C ARG A 58 1.17 -4.49 0.82
N TYR A 59 1.89 -4.32 -0.29
CA TYR A 59 1.42 -3.56 -1.45
C TYR A 59 0.11 -4.13 -2.02
N GLN A 60 0.05 -5.45 -2.22
CA GLN A 60 -1.17 -6.11 -2.71
C GLN A 60 -2.35 -5.93 -1.75
N PHE A 61 -2.11 -6.04 -0.44
CA PHE A 61 -3.14 -5.81 0.56
C PHE A 61 -3.69 -4.38 0.50
N LEU A 62 -2.81 -3.38 0.44
CA LEU A 62 -3.21 -1.97 0.36
C LEU A 62 -4.01 -1.67 -0.91
N LEU A 63 -3.60 -2.22 -2.06
CA LEU A 63 -4.35 -2.07 -3.31
C LEU A 63 -5.74 -2.71 -3.24
N ARG A 64 -5.87 -3.89 -2.62
CA ARG A 64 -7.18 -4.54 -2.42
C ARG A 64 -8.06 -3.69 -1.51
N ARG A 65 -7.51 -3.15 -0.41
CA ARG A 65 -8.23 -2.23 0.49
C ARG A 65 -8.70 -0.98 -0.26
N PHE A 66 -7.83 -0.38 -1.08
CA PHE A 66 -8.16 0.82 -1.85
C PHE A 66 -9.32 0.58 -2.83
N LYS A 67 -9.25 -0.52 -3.59
CA LYS A 67 -10.32 -0.92 -4.53
C LYS A 67 -11.65 -1.22 -3.81
N SER A 68 -11.59 -1.85 -2.63
CA SER A 68 -12.79 -2.13 -1.83
C SER A 68 -13.45 -0.85 -1.31
N GLN A 69 -12.66 0.15 -0.89
CA GLN A 69 -13.20 1.45 -0.46
C GLN A 69 -13.88 2.21 -1.61
N GLU A 70 -13.36 2.12 -2.84
CA GLU A 70 -14.02 2.70 -4.01
C GLU A 70 -15.38 2.05 -4.27
N LYS A 71 -15.47 0.71 -4.24
CA LYS A 71 -16.73 -0.02 -4.43
C LYS A 71 -17.80 0.35 -3.40
N ILE A 72 -17.42 0.46 -2.13
CA ILE A 72 -18.34 0.82 -1.04
C ILE A 72 -18.88 2.24 -1.24
N HIS A 73 -18.00 3.18 -1.61
CA HIS A 73 -18.42 4.55 -1.89
C HIS A 73 -19.33 4.63 -3.12
N THR A 74 -18.99 3.96 -4.24
CA THR A 74 -19.83 3.98 -5.45
C THR A 74 -21.17 3.28 -5.28
N ALA A 75 -21.27 2.28 -4.40
CA ALA A 75 -22.53 1.58 -4.11
C ALA A 75 -23.44 2.34 -3.13
N SER A 76 -22.88 3.33 -2.43
CA SER A 76 -23.61 4.17 -1.45
C SER A 76 -24.01 5.55 -2.03
N VAL A 77 -23.62 5.86 -3.26
CA VAL A 77 -23.97 7.06 -4.04
C VAL A 77 -25.12 6.73 -4.99
#